data_AF-A0A7D6DGK8-F1
#
_entry.id   AF-A0A7D6DGK8-F1
#
_cell.length_a   1.000
_cell.length_b   1.000
_cell.length_c   1.000
_cell.angle_alpha   90.00
_cell.angle_beta   90.00
_cell.angle_gamma   90.00
#
_symmetry.space_group_name_H-M   'P 1'
#
loop_
_entity.id
_entity.type
_entity.pdbx_description
1 polymer ?
#
loop_
_entity_poly.entity_id
_entity_poly.type
_entity_poly.pdbx_seq_one_letter_code
_entity_poly.pdbx_strand_id
1 'polypeptide(L)'
;MHYHWLIFSITIALLAGCVSQTKQNTNTPMAPVQDISGAEQRYEPYHSGANNDYQLNGQTYQIIKDPAHFSETGFASIFGSEVIGKTTTTGETASPYEFTASHPILPIPSYARITNLINGRMMIVRINDRGPYIAGKNIALSHAAADRLNLMLTTRIKIDPILVSPTSTLNHQN
;
A
#
# COMPACT_ATOMS: atom_id res chain seq x y z
N MET A 1 65.84 -48.16 39.15
CA MET A 1 65.18 -47.03 39.82
C MET A 1 63.85 -46.79 39.09
N HIS A 2 62.73 -47.37 39.52
CA HIS A 2 61.86 -46.93 40.61
C HIS A 2 61.07 -45.64 40.31
N TYR A 3 59.86 -45.80 39.76
CA TYR A 3 58.55 -45.42 40.34
C TYR A 3 57.56 -44.80 39.34
N HIS A 4 56.38 -45.43 39.31
CA HIS A 4 55.10 -44.93 38.82
C HIS A 4 54.79 -43.51 39.32
N TRP A 5 53.94 -42.76 38.60
CA TRP A 5 52.82 -42.02 39.24
C TRP A 5 51.74 -41.52 38.26
N LEU A 6 50.51 -41.98 38.55
CA LEU A 6 49.19 -41.30 38.42
C LEU A 6 48.78 -40.79 37.03
N ILE A 7 47.96 -41.52 36.27
CA ILE A 7 46.49 -41.58 36.40
C ILE A 7 45.89 -40.21 36.75
N PHE A 8 45.49 -39.47 35.73
CA PHE A 8 44.31 -38.62 35.80
C PHE A 8 43.35 -39.05 34.70
N SER A 9 42.55 -40.06 35.01
CA SER A 9 41.36 -40.42 34.24
C SER A 9 40.39 -39.24 34.32
N ILE A 10 40.46 -38.35 33.34
CA ILE A 10 39.41 -37.37 33.10
C ILE A 10 38.26 -38.15 32.43
N THR A 11 37.36 -38.66 33.26
CA THR A 11 36.05 -39.17 32.81
C THR A 11 35.25 -37.99 32.29
N ILE A 12 35.30 -37.76 30.97
CA ILE A 12 34.34 -36.90 30.29
C ILE A 12 33.01 -37.65 30.28
N ALA A 13 32.11 -37.24 31.17
CA ALA A 13 30.71 -37.63 31.10
C ALA A 13 30.12 -37.00 29.82
N LEU A 14 30.03 -37.80 28.76
CA LEU A 14 29.26 -37.45 27.56
C LEU A 14 27.77 -37.49 27.95
N LEU A 15 27.23 -36.34 28.34
CA LEU A 15 25.79 -36.14 28.35
C LEU A 15 25.30 -36.23 26.89
N ALA A 16 24.74 -37.38 26.53
CA ALA A 16 23.93 -37.52 25.33
C ALA A 16 22.63 -36.74 25.54
N GLY A 17 22.67 -35.44 25.26
CA GLY A 17 21.46 -34.64 25.11
C GLY A 17 20.77 -35.04 23.82
N CYS A 18 19.65 -35.76 23.92
CA CYS A 18 18.72 -35.88 22.79
C CYS A 18 18.20 -34.49 22.44
N VAL A 19 18.69 -33.91 21.34
CA VAL A 19 18.04 -32.75 20.74
C VAL A 19 16.80 -33.28 20.01
N SER A 20 15.62 -33.06 20.59
CA SER A 20 14.37 -33.24 19.86
C SER A 20 14.35 -32.20 18.74
N GLN A 21 14.57 -32.66 17.50
CA GLN A 21 14.29 -31.84 16.32
C GLN A 21 12.77 -31.63 16.24
N THR A 22 12.28 -30.59 16.89
CA THR A 22 10.99 -30.02 16.53
C THR A 22 11.15 -29.53 15.09
N LYS A 23 10.50 -30.19 14.13
CA LYS A 23 10.27 -29.60 12.81
C LYS A 23 9.55 -28.27 13.05
N GLN A 24 10.31 -27.17 13.06
CA GLN A 24 9.73 -25.86 12.86
C GLN A 24 9.27 -25.83 11.41
N ASN A 25 7.99 -26.15 11.22
CA ASN A 25 7.24 -25.67 10.08
C ASN A 25 7.49 -24.17 10.02
N THR A 26 8.25 -23.69 9.03
CA THR A 26 8.42 -22.26 8.78
C THR A 26 7.13 -21.70 8.17
N ASN A 27 6.05 -21.76 8.93
CA ASN A 27 4.96 -20.80 8.80
C ASN A 27 5.32 -19.63 9.72
N THR A 28 6.39 -18.91 9.39
CA THR A 28 6.67 -17.63 10.02
C THR A 28 5.57 -16.68 9.59
N PRO A 29 4.80 -16.06 10.52
CA PRO A 29 3.90 -14.99 10.15
C PRO A 29 4.73 -13.89 9.49
N MET A 30 4.35 -13.51 8.27
CA MET A 30 4.81 -12.27 7.65
C MET A 30 4.66 -11.15 8.71
N ALA A 31 5.73 -10.39 8.93
CA ALA A 31 5.77 -9.30 9.91
C ALA A 31 4.49 -8.45 9.85
N PRO A 32 4.03 -7.88 10.99
CA PRO A 32 2.76 -7.16 11.03
C PRO A 32 2.70 -6.10 9.94
N VAL A 33 1.71 -6.23 9.07
CA VAL A 33 1.36 -5.32 7.97
C VAL A 33 1.31 -3.91 8.55
N GLN A 34 2.30 -3.07 8.22
CA GLN A 34 2.41 -1.74 8.81
C GLN A 34 1.50 -0.78 8.05
N ASP A 35 0.38 -0.42 8.67
CA ASP A 35 -0.43 0.74 8.27
C ASP A 35 0.41 1.99 8.54
N ILE A 36 0.77 2.70 7.48
CA ILE A 36 1.48 3.97 7.58
C ILE A 36 0.45 5.08 7.34
N SER A 37 0.43 6.05 8.25
CA SER A 37 -0.46 7.22 8.17
C SER A 37 -0.49 7.79 6.74
N GLY A 38 -1.69 7.86 6.18
CA GLY A 38 -1.96 8.34 4.83
C GLY A 38 -2.89 9.55 4.84
N ALA A 39 -3.65 9.75 3.76
CA ALA A 39 -4.64 10.81 3.69
C ALA A 39 -5.73 10.63 4.75
N GLU A 40 -6.09 11.71 5.43
CA GLU A 40 -7.25 11.73 6.33
C GLU A 40 -8.54 11.57 5.53
N GLN A 41 -9.35 10.59 5.92
CA GLN A 41 -10.60 10.27 5.28
C GLN A 41 -11.70 11.19 5.79
N ARG A 42 -12.38 11.88 4.88
CA ARG A 42 -13.58 12.65 5.18
C ARG A 42 -14.58 12.46 4.06
N TYR A 43 -15.86 12.57 4.39
CA TYR A 43 -16.89 12.53 3.37
C TYR A 43 -16.75 13.77 2.47
N GLU A 44 -16.70 13.54 1.16
CA GLU A 44 -16.69 14.58 0.14
C GLU A 44 -17.70 14.19 -0.95
N PRO A 45 -18.63 15.09 -1.33
CA PRO A 45 -19.49 14.85 -2.47
C PRO A 45 -18.66 14.63 -3.73
N TYR A 46 -19.09 13.71 -4.58
CA TYR A 46 -18.47 13.50 -5.89
C TYR A 46 -18.50 14.78 -6.72
N HIS A 47 -17.41 15.03 -7.44
CA HIS A 47 -17.29 16.20 -8.31
C HIS A 47 -18.31 16.12 -9.45
N SER A 48 -19.13 17.16 -9.60
CA SER A 48 -20.31 17.18 -10.47
C SER A 48 -20.01 16.93 -11.95
N GLY A 49 -18.83 17.36 -12.43
CA GLY A 49 -18.42 17.20 -13.82
C GLY A 49 -17.50 16.01 -14.10
N ALA A 50 -16.96 15.34 -13.08
CA ALA A 50 -15.85 14.40 -13.28
C ALA A 50 -16.26 12.93 -13.28
N ASN A 51 -17.49 12.60 -12.87
CA ASN A 51 -17.93 11.22 -12.60
C ASN A 51 -18.86 10.62 -13.66
N ASN A 52 -18.85 11.22 -14.85
CA ASN A 52 -19.45 10.68 -16.05
C ASN A 52 -18.42 9.87 -16.84
N ASP A 53 -18.92 8.88 -17.58
CA ASP A 53 -18.09 8.11 -18.51
C ASP A 53 -17.52 9.05 -19.58
N TYR A 54 -16.30 8.79 -20.02
CA TYR A 54 -15.60 9.69 -20.94
C TYR A 54 -14.77 8.91 -21.96
N GLN A 55 -14.38 9.60 -23.03
CA GLN A 55 -13.49 9.07 -24.05
C GLN A 55 -12.21 9.89 -24.12
N LEU A 56 -11.09 9.21 -24.29
CA LEU A 56 -9.79 9.82 -24.52
C LEU A 56 -9.01 8.98 -25.51
N ASN A 57 -8.50 9.59 -26.59
CA ASN A 57 -7.72 8.93 -27.63
C ASN A 57 -8.41 7.67 -28.21
N GLY A 58 -9.74 7.69 -28.35
CA GLY A 58 -10.53 6.55 -28.85
C GLY A 58 -10.71 5.40 -27.85
N GLN A 59 -10.24 5.53 -26.61
CA GLN A 59 -10.53 4.61 -25.51
C GLN A 59 -11.69 5.15 -24.66
N THR A 60 -12.63 4.27 -24.32
CA THR A 60 -13.77 4.60 -23.44
C THR A 60 -13.45 4.19 -22.00
N TYR A 61 -13.64 5.12 -21.07
CA TYR A 61 -13.48 4.92 -19.63
C TYR A 61 -14.84 4.97 -18.94
N GLN A 62 -15.27 3.83 -18.41
CA GLN A 62 -16.52 3.71 -17.66
C GLN A 62 -16.24 3.93 -16.18
N ILE A 63 -16.85 4.95 -15.58
CA ILE A 63 -16.64 5.26 -14.16
C ILE A 63 -17.36 4.22 -13.31
N ILE A 64 -16.64 3.66 -12.35
CA ILE A 64 -17.16 2.69 -11.39
C ILE A 64 -18.28 3.34 -10.58
N LYS A 65 -19.51 2.81 -10.69
CA LYS A 65 -20.68 3.31 -9.96
C LYS A 65 -20.82 2.71 -8.56
N ASP A 66 -20.29 1.51 -8.37
CA ASP A 66 -20.28 0.81 -7.09
C ASP A 66 -18.84 0.45 -6.69
N PRO A 67 -18.10 1.39 -6.05
CA PRO A 67 -16.73 1.15 -5.63
C PRO A 67 -16.61 0.15 -4.47
N ALA A 68 -17.71 -0.25 -3.81
CA ALA A 68 -17.68 -1.20 -2.69
C ALA A 68 -17.18 -2.59 -3.09
N HIS A 69 -17.44 -2.98 -4.34
CA HIS A 69 -17.08 -4.28 -4.90
C HIS A 69 -15.86 -4.22 -5.83
N PHE A 70 -15.22 -3.05 -5.93
CA PHE A 70 -14.03 -2.88 -6.74
C PHE A 70 -12.78 -3.29 -5.95
N SER A 71 -11.90 -4.05 -6.60
CA SER A 71 -10.55 -4.28 -6.13
C SER A 71 -9.69 -4.55 -7.35
N GLU A 72 -8.54 -3.88 -7.44
CA GLU A 72 -7.64 -4.02 -8.57
C GLU A 72 -6.22 -4.27 -8.11
N THR A 73 -5.49 -5.09 -8.86
CA THR A 73 -4.05 -5.26 -8.70
C THR A 73 -3.36 -4.81 -9.98
N GLY A 74 -2.29 -4.04 -9.84
CA GLY A 74 -1.60 -3.46 -10.97
C GLY A 74 -0.30 -2.78 -10.60
N PHE A 75 0.07 -1.76 -11.36
CA PHE A 75 1.27 -0.97 -11.12
C PHE A 75 0.95 0.52 -11.04
N ALA A 76 1.76 1.25 -10.28
CA ALA A 76 1.67 2.70 -10.20
C ALA A 76 2.68 3.38 -11.13
N SER A 77 2.30 4.51 -11.73
CA SER A 77 3.25 5.58 -12.05
C SER A 77 3.41 6.49 -10.83
N ILE A 78 4.49 7.27 -10.79
CA ILE A 78 4.74 8.23 -9.72
C ILE A 78 4.84 9.61 -10.37
N PHE A 79 4.10 10.59 -9.83
CA PHE A 79 4.23 11.99 -10.23
C PHE A 79 5.00 12.80 -9.18
N GLY A 80 5.84 13.72 -9.64
CA GLY A 80 6.72 14.55 -8.82
C GLY A 80 6.50 16.04 -9.05
N SER A 81 7.58 16.82 -8.99
CA SER A 81 7.55 18.29 -9.12
C SER A 81 6.94 18.80 -10.42
N GLU A 82 6.83 17.97 -11.47
CA GLU A 82 6.21 18.33 -12.74
C GLU A 82 4.70 18.64 -12.64
N VAL A 83 4.05 18.35 -11.52
CA VAL A 83 2.64 18.71 -11.28
C VAL A 83 2.48 20.07 -10.60
N ILE A 84 3.55 20.67 -10.07
CA ILE A 84 3.48 21.94 -9.34
C ILE A 84 2.93 23.03 -10.28
N GLY A 85 1.89 23.72 -9.81
CA GLY A 85 1.19 24.77 -10.57
C GLY A 85 0.13 24.25 -11.56
N LYS A 86 -0.05 22.93 -11.68
CA LYS A 86 -1.18 22.34 -12.42
C LYS A 86 -2.39 22.17 -11.52
N THR A 87 -3.56 22.16 -12.15
CA THR A 87 -4.84 21.94 -11.49
C THR A 87 -5.30 20.50 -11.73
N THR A 88 -5.77 19.82 -10.69
CA THR A 88 -6.37 18.48 -10.80
C THR A 88 -7.76 18.56 -11.42
N THR A 89 -8.35 17.42 -11.75
CA THR A 89 -9.75 17.34 -12.23
C THR A 89 -10.75 17.85 -11.19
N THR A 90 -10.46 17.75 -9.88
CA THR A 90 -11.29 18.34 -8.81
C THR A 90 -11.13 19.85 -8.67
N GLY A 91 -10.20 20.48 -9.39
CA GLY A 91 -10.00 21.93 -9.39
C GLY A 91 -8.98 22.44 -8.35
N GLU A 92 -8.32 21.55 -7.60
CA GLU A 92 -7.31 21.95 -6.62
C GLU A 92 -5.89 21.99 -7.23
N THR A 93 -4.96 22.67 -6.56
CA THR A 93 -3.56 22.71 -7.01
C THR A 93 -2.91 21.35 -6.73
N ALA A 94 -2.34 20.72 -7.75
CA ALA A 94 -1.67 19.45 -7.59
C ALA A 94 -0.38 19.60 -6.76
N SER A 95 -0.17 18.67 -5.82
CA SER A 95 0.99 18.66 -4.93
C SER A 95 1.64 17.27 -4.92
N PRO A 96 2.95 17.17 -5.17
CA PRO A 96 3.67 15.89 -5.03
C PRO A 96 3.94 15.53 -3.56
N TYR A 97 3.66 16.45 -2.63
CA TYR A 97 3.95 16.32 -1.20
C TYR A 97 2.76 15.86 -0.36
N GLU A 98 1.57 15.78 -0.95
CA GLU A 98 0.35 15.27 -0.32
C GLU A 98 0.13 13.79 -0.64
N PHE A 99 -0.70 13.10 0.13
CA PHE A 99 -1.06 11.70 -0.12
C PHE A 99 -2.22 11.57 -1.11
N THR A 100 -1.97 12.01 -2.34
CA THR A 100 -2.96 12.06 -3.43
C THR A 100 -2.61 11.09 -4.57
N ALA A 101 -3.62 10.82 -5.39
CA ALA A 101 -3.52 9.93 -6.53
C ALA A 101 -4.46 10.33 -7.67
N SER A 102 -4.12 9.88 -8.88
CA SER A 102 -4.99 9.93 -10.06
C SER A 102 -5.44 8.50 -10.41
N HIS A 103 -6.72 8.31 -10.72
CA HIS A 103 -7.25 7.03 -11.23
C HIS A 103 -8.15 7.22 -12.46
N PRO A 104 -8.10 6.33 -13.47
CA PRO A 104 -8.86 6.52 -14.71
C PRO A 104 -10.37 6.35 -14.52
N ILE A 105 -10.81 5.44 -13.64
CA ILE A 105 -12.22 5.03 -13.54
C ILE A 105 -12.83 5.04 -12.13
N LEU A 106 -12.05 5.33 -11.10
CA LEU A 106 -12.62 5.42 -9.74
C LEU A 106 -13.31 6.78 -9.61
N PRO A 107 -14.42 6.88 -8.85
CA PRO A 107 -15.06 8.16 -8.59
C PRO A 107 -14.07 9.17 -7.99
N ILE A 108 -14.24 10.46 -8.25
CA ILE A 108 -13.45 11.53 -7.61
C ILE A 108 -14.32 12.68 -7.08
N PRO A 109 -13.98 13.27 -5.91
CA PRO A 109 -12.99 12.76 -4.97
C PRO A 109 -13.40 11.42 -4.37
N SER A 110 -12.41 10.57 -4.06
CA SER A 110 -12.61 9.34 -3.30
C SER A 110 -11.33 8.96 -2.56
N TYR A 111 -11.35 7.86 -1.82
CA TYR A 111 -10.19 7.35 -1.09
C TYR A 111 -9.94 5.89 -1.47
N ALA A 112 -8.67 5.50 -1.47
CA ALA A 112 -8.29 4.10 -1.64
C ALA A 112 -7.13 3.73 -0.72
N ARG A 113 -7.17 2.51 -0.20
CA ARG A 113 -6.00 1.88 0.40
C ARG A 113 -5.14 1.31 -0.70
N ILE A 114 -3.89 1.73 -0.73
CA ILE A 114 -2.86 1.22 -1.61
C ILE A 114 -1.98 0.29 -0.80
N THR A 115 -1.82 -0.94 -1.26
CA THR A 115 -0.96 -1.94 -0.62
C THR A 115 0.20 -2.28 -1.54
N ASN A 116 1.43 -2.09 -1.08
CA ASN A 116 2.63 -2.61 -1.71
C ASN A 116 2.69 -4.13 -1.47
N LEU A 117 2.51 -4.93 -2.54
CA LEU A 117 2.43 -6.38 -2.41
C LEU A 117 3.79 -7.07 -2.20
N ILE A 118 4.90 -6.33 -2.30
CA ILE A 118 6.24 -6.87 -2.06
C ILE A 118 6.59 -6.80 -0.57
N ASN A 119 6.30 -5.67 0.09
CA ASN A 119 6.71 -5.44 1.48
C ASN A 119 5.54 -5.34 2.48
N GLY A 120 4.29 -5.43 2.01
CA GLY A 120 3.09 -5.38 2.83
C GLY A 120 2.76 -4.00 3.40
N ARG A 121 3.52 -2.94 3.09
CA ARG A 121 3.17 -1.57 3.50
C ARG A 121 1.88 -1.15 2.82
N MET A 122 1.00 -0.52 3.57
CA MET A 122 -0.24 0.01 3.04
C MET A 122 -0.53 1.38 3.60
N MET A 123 -1.14 2.23 2.78
CA MET A 123 -1.56 3.57 3.19
C MET A 123 -2.82 3.99 2.44
N ILE A 124 -3.51 4.97 2.98
CA ILE A 124 -4.67 5.59 2.34
C ILE A 124 -4.20 6.77 1.50
N VAL A 125 -4.73 6.88 0.27
CA VAL A 125 -4.54 8.05 -0.60
C VAL A 125 -5.90 8.61 -0.99
N ARG A 126 -5.95 9.92 -1.23
CA ARG A 126 -7.11 10.61 -1.80
C ARG A 126 -6.98 10.62 -3.32
N ILE A 127 -7.97 10.08 -4.02
CA ILE A 127 -8.06 10.13 -5.47
C ILE A 127 -8.80 11.40 -5.85
N ASN A 128 -8.10 12.33 -6.48
CA ASN A 128 -8.61 13.66 -6.81
C ASN A 128 -8.41 14.05 -8.29
N ASP A 129 -7.84 13.15 -9.08
CA ASP A 129 -7.54 13.43 -10.48
C ASP A 129 -7.76 12.21 -11.38
N ARG A 130 -7.77 12.46 -12.69
CA ARG A 130 -7.97 11.45 -13.74
C ARG A 130 -6.64 11.00 -14.34
N GLY A 131 -6.63 9.79 -14.90
CA GLY A 131 -5.41 9.13 -15.39
C GLY A 131 -4.81 8.18 -14.34
N PRO A 132 -3.60 7.64 -14.54
CA PRO A 132 -2.70 7.90 -15.65
C PRO A 132 -3.22 7.26 -16.92
N TYR A 133 -2.86 7.86 -18.05
CA TYR A 133 -3.12 7.31 -19.38
C TYR A 133 -1.86 6.65 -19.94
N ILE A 134 -1.21 5.84 -19.11
CA ILE A 134 0.07 5.18 -19.40
C ILE A 134 -0.18 3.68 -19.41
N ALA A 135 0.19 3.02 -20.51
CA ALA A 135 0.01 1.58 -20.66
C ALA A 135 0.68 0.80 -19.51
N GLY A 136 -0.07 -0.12 -18.91
CA GLY A 136 0.40 -0.95 -17.79
C GLY A 136 0.44 -0.24 -16.43
N LYS A 137 -0.05 1.00 -16.32
CA LYS A 137 -0.18 1.73 -15.05
C LYS A 137 -1.66 1.97 -14.74
N ASN A 138 -2.09 1.52 -13.57
CA ASN A 138 -3.50 1.54 -13.16
C ASN A 138 -3.81 2.81 -12.36
N ILE A 139 -2.82 3.35 -11.66
CA ILE A 139 -2.94 4.53 -10.80
C ILE A 139 -1.65 5.36 -10.87
N ALA A 140 -1.75 6.66 -10.63
CA ALA A 140 -0.60 7.54 -10.47
C ALA A 140 -0.58 8.02 -9.02
N LEU A 141 0.51 7.77 -8.31
CA LEU A 141 0.67 8.16 -6.91
C LEU A 141 1.58 9.39 -6.84
N SER A 142 1.33 10.25 -5.85
CA SER A 142 2.28 11.31 -5.52
C SER A 142 3.62 10.72 -5.08
N HIS A 143 4.69 11.50 -5.28
CA HIS A 143 6.02 11.15 -4.77
C HIS A 143 5.98 10.84 -3.27
N ALA A 144 5.31 11.66 -2.47
CA ALA A 144 5.17 11.43 -1.03
C ALA A 144 4.48 10.10 -0.69
N ALA A 145 3.42 9.71 -1.39
CA ALA A 145 2.76 8.43 -1.17
C ALA A 145 3.66 7.24 -1.57
N ALA A 146 4.31 7.34 -2.74
CA ALA A 146 5.20 6.30 -3.24
C ALA A 146 6.41 6.06 -2.33
N ASP A 147 7.01 7.13 -1.81
CA ASP A 147 8.13 7.08 -0.88
C ASP A 147 7.73 6.40 0.43
N ARG A 148 6.58 6.76 0.99
CA ARG A 148 6.07 6.15 2.24
C ARG A 148 5.80 4.66 2.09
N LEU A 149 5.20 4.26 0.96
CA LEU A 149 4.97 2.86 0.61
C LEU A 149 6.26 2.10 0.22
N ASN A 150 7.39 2.80 0.07
CA ASN A 150 8.63 2.26 -0.45
C ASN A 150 8.41 1.52 -1.78
N LEU A 151 7.78 2.20 -2.73
CA LEU A 151 7.45 1.65 -4.05
C LEU A 151 8.61 1.79 -5.03
N MET A 152 8.85 0.72 -5.77
CA MET A 152 9.56 0.77 -7.04
C MET A 152 8.54 0.85 -8.18
N LEU A 153 8.94 1.37 -9.34
CA LEU A 153 8.05 1.44 -10.51
C LEU A 153 7.56 0.07 -11.00
N THR A 154 8.25 -1.00 -10.65
CA THR A 154 7.90 -2.40 -10.95
C THR A 154 7.17 -3.11 -9.81
N THR A 155 6.90 -2.42 -8.70
CA THR A 155 6.16 -2.99 -7.57
C THR A 155 4.70 -3.20 -7.94
N ARG A 156 4.21 -4.44 -7.80
CA ARG A 156 2.76 -4.70 -7.86
C ARG A 156 2.09 -4.12 -6.63
N ILE A 157 0.99 -3.41 -6.86
CA ILE A 157 0.16 -2.83 -5.81
C ILE A 157 -1.25 -3.38 -5.89
N LYS A 158 -1.95 -3.36 -4.76
CA LYS A 158 -3.40 -3.56 -4.67
C LYS A 158 -4.08 -2.23 -4.35
N ILE A 159 -5.19 -1.96 -5.02
CA ILE A 159 -6.02 -0.76 -4.89
C ILE A 159 -7.39 -1.22 -4.35
N ASP A 160 -7.69 -0.85 -3.11
CA ASP A 160 -8.97 -1.12 -2.47
C ASP A 160 -9.66 0.21 -2.13
N PRO A 161 -10.77 0.59 -2.78
CA PRO A 161 -11.51 1.81 -2.46
C PRO A 161 -12.03 1.79 -1.02
N ILE A 162 -12.16 2.99 -0.45
CA ILE A 162 -12.69 3.19 0.90
C ILE A 162 -13.93 4.04 0.80
N LEU A 163 -15.04 3.49 1.29
CA LEU A 163 -16.29 4.21 1.39
C LEU A 163 -16.26 5.08 2.63
N VAL A 164 -16.38 6.39 2.42
CA VAL A 164 -16.57 7.35 3.51
C VAL A 164 -18.00 7.84 3.44
N SER A 165 -18.76 7.65 4.51
CA SER A 165 -20.17 8.02 4.58
C SER A 165 -20.36 9.31 5.37
N PRO A 166 -21.39 10.13 5.06
CA PRO A 166 -21.66 11.39 5.77
C PRO A 166 -21.89 11.21 7.28
N THR A 167 -22.29 10.02 7.72
CA THR A 167 -22.73 9.74 9.10
C THR A 167 -21.59 9.35 10.04
N SER A 168 -20.35 9.25 9.57
CA SER A 168 -19.22 8.76 10.38
C SER A 168 -18.44 9.88 11.07
N THR A 169 -19.12 10.67 11.90
CA THR A 169 -18.49 11.41 12.99
C THR A 169 -19.15 10.98 14.29
N LEU A 170 -18.33 10.60 15.28
CA LEU A 170 -18.65 10.12 16.63
C LEU A 170 -18.69 8.59 16.79
N ASN A 171 -17.50 8.01 17.02
CA ASN A 171 -17.26 7.05 18.10
C ASN A 171 -15.77 7.06 18.46
N HIS A 172 -15.31 8.21 18.97
CA HIS A 172 -14.21 8.24 19.94
C HIS A 172 -14.85 8.61 21.28
N GLN A 173 -15.32 7.62 22.03
CA GLN A 173 -15.36 7.70 23.49
C GLN A 173 -15.01 6.33 24.07
N ASN A 174 -13.87 6.36 24.75
CA ASN A 174 -13.42 5.43 25.79
C ASN A 174 -14.35 5.56 27.00
#